data_AF-A0A972N5E2-F1
#
_entry.id   AF-A0A972N5E2-F1
#
_cell.length_a   1.000
_cell.length_b   1.000
_cell.length_c   1.000
_cell.angle_alpha   90.00
_cell.angle_beta   90.00
_cell.angle_gamma   90.00
#
_symmetry.space_group_name_H-M   'P 1'
#
loop_
_entity.id
_entity.type
_entity.pdbx_description
1 polymer ?
#
loop_
_entity_poly.entity_id
_entity_poly.type
_entity_poly.pdbx_seq_one_letter_code
_entity_poly.pdbx_strand_id
1 'polypeptide(L)'
;MRRFKNSWIVVAVVLSAFFLSSCKDDSLFVKKYGELKERNISSFRFKTDNYYLLDKVVRSFKRYGYKEDKNSKYLISLTSHYVINCKNPVVHAIGADFNGFVRLSLIKDKKEIYRIQKDFKTKVTDKMIDGVVKRLLKDLGIEPAR
;
A
#
# COMPACT_ATOMS: atom_id res chain seq x y z
N MET A 1 -10.83 -59.22 -13.40
CA MET A 1 -11.72 -58.04 -13.39
C MET A 1 -11.12 -56.98 -12.48
N ARG A 2 -10.70 -55.86 -13.08
CA ARG A 2 -10.00 -54.75 -12.41
C ARG A 2 -10.91 -53.52 -12.42
N ARG A 3 -10.72 -52.68 -11.40
CA ARG A 3 -11.08 -51.25 -11.29
C ARG A 3 -12.48 -50.93 -10.73
N PHE A 4 -12.46 -50.12 -9.68
CA PHE A 4 -13.21 -48.86 -9.47
C PHE A 4 -13.51 -48.67 -7.98
N LYS A 5 -12.48 -48.41 -7.16
CA LYS A 5 -12.69 -47.91 -5.77
C LYS A 5 -11.87 -46.67 -5.40
N ASN A 6 -10.90 -46.24 -6.23
CA ASN A 6 -10.00 -45.13 -5.88
C ASN A 6 -10.38 -43.77 -6.53
N SER A 7 -11.52 -43.69 -7.24
CA SER A 7 -11.82 -42.52 -8.08
C SER A 7 -12.42 -41.32 -7.35
N TRP A 8 -13.05 -41.53 -6.18
CA TRP A 8 -13.77 -40.45 -5.48
C TRP A 8 -12.87 -39.58 -4.60
N ILE A 9 -11.77 -40.13 -4.08
CA ILE A 9 -10.84 -39.39 -3.21
C ILE A 9 -10.02 -38.37 -4.03
N VAL A 10 -9.65 -38.70 -5.27
CA VAL A 10 -8.86 -37.81 -6.13
C VAL A 10 -9.68 -36.58 -6.56
N VAL A 11 -10.99 -36.73 -6.78
CA VAL A 11 -11.86 -35.62 -7.21
C VAL A 11 -12.05 -34.58 -6.10
N ALA A 12 -12.13 -35.00 -4.83
CA ALA A 12 -12.28 -34.08 -3.69
C ALA A 12 -11.02 -33.24 -3.41
N VAL A 13 -9.82 -33.80 -3.64
CA VAL A 13 -8.54 -33.07 -3.47
C VAL A 13 -8.30 -32.06 -4.60
N VAL A 14 -8.77 -32.36 -5.82
CA VAL A 14 -8.62 -31.43 -6.95
C VAL A 14 -9.62 -30.28 -6.88
N LEU A 15 -10.86 -30.50 -6.40
CA LEU A 15 -11.84 -29.41 -6.23
C LEU A 15 -11.47 -28.44 -5.09
N SER A 16 -10.79 -28.90 -4.04
CA SER A 16 -10.36 -28.02 -2.93
C SER A 16 -9.16 -27.13 -3.29
N ALA A 17 -8.36 -27.52 -4.29
CA ALA A 17 -7.23 -26.72 -4.76
C ALA A 17 -7.65 -25.47 -5.57
N PHE A 18 -8.84 -25.45 -6.18
CA PHE A 18 -9.31 -24.32 -6.98
C PHE A 18 -9.85 -23.14 -6.16
N PHE A 19 -10.30 -23.37 -4.92
CA PHE A 19 -10.83 -22.31 -4.04
C PHE A 19 -9.77 -21.48 -3.30
N LEU A 20 -8.48 -21.84 -3.41
CA LEU A 20 -7.38 -21.08 -2.81
C LEU A 20 -6.71 -20.08 -3.76
N SER A 21 -7.22 -19.95 -4.99
CA SER A 21 -6.84 -18.85 -5.89
C SER A 21 -7.49 -17.54 -5.44
N SER A 22 -7.11 -17.06 -4.26
CA SER A 22 -7.39 -15.70 -3.82
C SER A 22 -6.82 -14.75 -4.88
N CYS A 23 -7.71 -14.19 -5.70
CA CYS A 23 -7.44 -13.05 -6.55
C CYS A 23 -6.90 -11.93 -5.65
N LYS A 24 -5.58 -11.84 -5.53
CA LYS A 24 -4.89 -10.78 -4.80
C LYS A 24 -5.05 -9.50 -5.58
N ASP A 25 -6.12 -8.78 -5.32
CA ASP A 25 -6.28 -7.40 -5.75
C ASP A 25 -5.40 -6.48 -4.86
N ASP A 26 -4.08 -6.64 -5.05
CA ASP A 26 -3.04 -5.83 -4.43
C ASP A 26 -2.48 -4.82 -5.44
N SER A 27 -3.35 -4.24 -6.28
CA SER A 27 -2.96 -3.21 -7.24
C SER A 27 -2.43 -1.97 -6.49
N LEU A 28 -1.11 -1.78 -6.56
CA LEU A 28 -0.40 -0.60 -6.08
C LEU A 28 -0.01 0.22 -7.30
N PHE A 29 -0.47 1.47 -7.35
CA PHE A 29 -0.14 2.39 -8.42
C PHE A 29 1.12 3.17 -8.06
N VAL A 30 2.21 2.94 -8.80
CA VAL A 30 3.51 3.56 -8.54
C VAL A 30 3.88 4.50 -9.68
N LYS A 31 4.41 5.68 -9.34
CA LYS A 31 5.06 6.61 -10.27
C LYS A 31 6.42 7.03 -9.73
N LYS A 32 7.44 6.94 -10.57
CA LYS A 32 8.81 7.38 -10.27
C LYS A 32 9.13 8.60 -11.14
N TYR A 33 9.58 9.68 -10.51
CA TYR A 33 9.92 10.94 -11.20
C TYR A 33 11.42 11.25 -11.16
N GLY A 34 12.16 10.57 -10.29
CA GLY A 34 13.61 10.69 -10.20
C GLY A 34 14.21 9.54 -9.40
N GLU A 35 15.53 9.47 -9.42
CA GLU A 35 16.26 8.44 -8.69
C GLU A 35 16.73 8.94 -7.33
N LEU A 36 16.62 8.07 -6.33
CA LEU A 36 17.18 8.29 -5.02
C LEU A 36 18.67 7.88 -5.05
N LYS A 37 19.56 8.86 -5.19
CA LYS A 37 21.02 8.60 -5.26
C LYS A 37 21.62 8.16 -3.91
N GLU A 38 20.97 8.49 -2.81
CA GLU A 38 21.47 8.21 -1.47
C GLU A 38 20.78 6.96 -0.91
N ARG A 39 21.57 5.97 -0.48
CA ARG A 39 21.03 4.72 0.09
C ARG A 39 20.86 4.76 1.60
N ASN A 40 21.51 5.69 2.27
CA ASN A 40 21.50 5.77 3.74
C ASN A 40 20.52 6.85 4.20
N ILE A 41 19.25 6.46 4.34
CA ILE A 41 18.20 7.31 4.90
C ILE A 41 17.81 6.74 6.25
N SER A 42 17.99 7.52 7.32
CA SER A 42 17.66 7.10 8.68
C SER A 42 16.39 7.75 9.24
N SER A 43 15.97 8.87 8.65
CA SER A 43 14.83 9.64 9.14
C SER A 43 13.99 10.27 8.03
N PHE A 44 12.71 10.46 8.34
CA PHE A 44 11.74 11.15 7.49
C PHE A 44 10.99 12.20 8.29
N ARG A 45 10.60 13.29 7.63
CA ARG A 45 9.53 14.17 8.11
C ARG A 45 8.22 13.78 7.45
N PHE A 46 7.10 14.04 8.13
CA PHE A 46 5.78 13.67 7.63
C PHE A 46 4.89 14.91 7.47
N LYS A 47 4.10 14.92 6.39
CA LYS A 47 3.00 15.85 6.18
C LYS A 47 1.76 15.02 5.86
N THR A 48 0.60 15.41 6.38
CA THR A 48 -0.65 14.68 6.16
C THR A 48 -1.82 15.63 5.95
N ASP A 49 -2.82 15.18 5.19
CA ASP A 49 -4.18 15.72 5.20
C ASP A 49 -5.11 14.96 6.16
N ASN A 50 -4.65 13.82 6.70
CA ASN A 50 -5.41 12.91 7.54
C ASN A 50 -4.57 12.41 8.72
N TYR A 51 -4.80 12.99 9.89
CA TYR A 51 -4.07 12.65 11.11
C TYR A 51 -4.37 11.24 11.64
N TYR A 52 -5.55 10.69 11.36
CA TYR A 52 -5.90 9.32 11.78
C TYR A 52 -5.03 8.28 11.07
N LEU A 53 -4.72 8.48 9.80
CA LEU A 53 -3.86 7.58 9.03
C LEU A 53 -2.37 7.85 9.25
N LEU A 54 -2.00 9.06 9.66
CA LEU A 54 -0.60 9.43 9.91
C LEU A 54 0.05 8.52 10.96
N ASP A 55 -0.61 8.28 12.08
CA ASP A 55 -0.08 7.42 13.14
C ASP A 55 0.24 6.00 12.62
N LYS A 56 -0.62 5.44 11.77
CA LYS A 56 -0.41 4.11 11.17
C LYS A 56 0.82 4.10 10.25
N VAL A 57 1.00 5.16 9.46
CA VAL A 57 2.17 5.32 8.58
C VAL A 57 3.43 5.46 9.40
N VAL A 58 3.46 6.35 10.39
CA VAL A 58 4.63 6.58 11.26
C VAL A 58 5.01 5.30 12.00
N ARG A 59 4.04 4.56 12.56
CA ARG A 59 4.29 3.26 13.20
C ARG A 59 4.88 2.24 12.23
N SER A 60 4.40 2.19 10.99
CA SER A 60 4.97 1.29 9.98
C SER A 60 6.43 1.67 9.64
N PHE A 61 6.74 2.94 9.41
CA PHE A 61 8.13 3.38 9.21
C PHE A 61 9.04 3.05 10.40
N LYS A 62 8.55 3.25 11.64
CA LYS A 62 9.29 2.87 12.86
C LYS A 62 9.57 1.37 12.93
N ARG A 63 8.64 0.50 12.51
CA ARG A 63 8.88 -0.95 12.43
C ARG A 63 10.01 -1.33 11.47
N TYR A 64 10.26 -0.51 10.45
CA TYR A 64 11.38 -0.69 9.53
C TYR A 64 12.66 0.06 9.95
N GLY A 65 12.71 0.59 11.17
CA GLY A 65 13.89 1.22 11.77
C GLY A 65 14.04 2.72 11.53
N TYR A 66 13.09 3.36 10.85
CA TYR A 66 13.19 4.79 10.53
C TYR A 66 12.59 5.67 11.62
N LYS A 67 13.22 6.83 11.83
CA LYS A 67 12.79 7.81 12.83
C LYS A 67 12.05 8.97 12.19
N GLU A 68 11.15 9.57 12.97
CA GLU A 68 10.56 10.86 12.63
C GLU A 68 11.53 11.97 13.03
N ASP A 69 11.87 12.84 12.08
CA ASP A 69 12.72 14.00 12.31
C ASP A 69 12.21 15.18 11.49
N LYS A 70 11.84 16.28 12.16
CA LYS A 70 11.33 17.50 11.52
C LYS A 70 12.35 18.15 10.58
N ASN A 71 13.64 17.92 10.80
CA ASN A 71 14.74 18.46 10.01
C ASN A 71 15.18 17.53 8.87
N SER A 72 14.54 16.37 8.69
CA SER A 72 14.88 15.48 7.58
C SER A 72 14.63 16.14 6.23
N LYS A 73 15.59 15.98 5.31
CA LYS A 73 15.46 16.40 3.92
C LYS A 73 14.42 15.60 3.13
N TYR A 74 14.04 14.42 3.65
CA TYR A 74 13.08 13.51 3.04
C TYR A 74 11.70 13.70 3.66
N LEU A 75 10.75 14.16 2.86
CA LEU A 75 9.37 14.36 3.27
C LEU A 75 8.47 13.26 2.71
N ILE A 76 7.79 12.54 3.60
CA ILE A 76 6.65 11.68 3.26
C ILE A 76 5.38 12.49 3.36
N SER A 77 4.73 12.74 2.22
CA SER A 77 3.40 13.36 2.16
C SER A 77 2.35 12.27 2.07
N LEU A 78 1.51 12.18 3.09
CA LEU A 78 0.33 11.33 3.13
C LEU A 78 -0.88 12.13 2.61
N THR A 79 -1.54 11.57 1.61
CA THR A 79 -2.82 12.07 1.09
C THR A 79 -3.84 10.94 1.13
N SER A 80 -5.03 11.23 1.62
CA SER A 80 -6.11 10.25 1.63
C SER A 80 -7.43 10.89 1.21
N HIS A 81 -8.21 10.14 0.44
CA HIS A 81 -9.51 10.59 -0.01
C HIS A 81 -10.53 9.48 0.18
N TYR A 82 -11.72 9.83 0.67
CA TYR A 82 -12.85 8.92 0.82
C TYR A 82 -13.97 9.38 -0.11
N VAL A 83 -14.20 8.62 -1.18
CA VAL A 83 -15.23 8.89 -2.21
C VAL A 83 -16.64 8.84 -1.61
N ILE A 84 -16.86 8.05 -0.57
CA ILE A 84 -18.15 7.97 0.15
C ILE A 84 -18.57 9.36 0.70
N ASN A 85 -17.60 10.24 0.98
CA ASN A 85 -17.85 11.59 1.48
C ASN A 85 -17.99 12.64 0.36
N CYS A 86 -17.88 12.25 -0.92
CA CYS A 86 -18.14 13.16 -2.04
C CYS A 86 -19.64 13.36 -2.22
N LYS A 87 -20.10 14.61 -2.16
CA LYS A 87 -21.48 15.00 -2.45
C LYS A 87 -21.80 15.11 -3.95
N ASN A 88 -20.90 14.70 -4.84
CA ASN A 88 -21.10 14.82 -6.28
C ASN A 88 -21.95 13.63 -6.79
N PRO A 89 -23.21 13.86 -7.24
CA PRO A 89 -24.11 12.79 -7.67
C PRO A 89 -23.61 12.03 -8.91
N VAL A 90 -22.78 12.65 -9.75
CA VAL A 90 -22.20 12.02 -10.95
C VAL A 90 -21.26 10.87 -10.57
N VAL A 91 -20.50 11.01 -9.48
CA VAL A 91 -19.55 9.98 -9.01
C VAL A 91 -20.28 8.77 -8.44
N HIS A 92 -21.44 8.98 -7.83
CA HIS A 92 -22.31 7.91 -7.34
C HIS A 92 -23.05 7.19 -8.47
N ALA A 93 -23.49 7.93 -9.49
CA ALA A 93 -24.23 7.37 -10.63
C ALA A 93 -23.37 6.53 -11.59
N ILE A 94 -22.07 6.84 -11.72
CA ILE A 94 -21.13 6.09 -12.56
C ILE A 94 -20.62 4.82 -11.85
N GLY A 95 -20.85 4.70 -10.54
CA GLY A 95 -20.37 3.55 -9.75
C GLY A 95 -18.85 3.53 -9.69
N ALA A 96 -18.25 4.42 -8.90
CA ALA A 96 -16.82 4.35 -8.64
C ALA A 96 -16.48 2.97 -8.05
N ASP A 97 -15.57 2.25 -8.71
CA ASP A 97 -15.20 0.88 -8.34
C ASP A 97 -14.37 0.79 -7.04
N PHE A 98 -14.17 1.93 -6.35
CA PHE A 98 -13.44 2.07 -5.09
C PHE A 98 -14.05 3.15 -4.19
N ASN A 99 -13.90 2.97 -2.88
CA ASN A 99 -14.42 3.86 -1.85
C ASN A 99 -13.44 4.98 -1.44
N GLY A 100 -12.19 4.88 -1.87
CA GLY A 100 -11.16 5.88 -1.60
C GLY A 100 -9.77 5.40 -1.97
N PHE A 101 -8.78 6.23 -1.66
CA PHE A 101 -7.37 5.88 -1.82
C PHE A 101 -6.50 6.41 -0.70
N VAL A 102 -5.38 5.73 -0.47
CA VAL A 102 -4.26 6.23 0.32
C VAL A 102 -3.07 6.40 -0.61
N ARG A 103 -2.44 7.56 -0.56
CA ARG A 103 -1.26 7.90 -1.37
C ARG A 103 -0.13 8.36 -0.47
N LEU A 104 1.06 7.82 -0.69
CA LEU A 104 2.31 8.32 -0.14
C LEU A 104 3.16 8.89 -1.27
N SER A 105 3.66 10.11 -1.07
CA SER A 105 4.63 10.74 -1.94
C SER A 105 5.91 11.01 -1.18
N LEU A 106 7.05 10.63 -1.74
CA LEU A 106 8.36 11.03 -1.26
C LEU A 106 8.78 12.31 -2.00
N ILE A 107 9.07 13.34 -1.21
CA ILE A 107 9.50 14.65 -1.67
C ILE A 107 10.90 14.91 -1.13
N LYS A 108 11.82 15.30 -2.02
CA LYS A 108 13.18 15.74 -1.70
C LYS A 108 13.42 17.09 -2.38
N ASP A 109 13.99 18.06 -1.68
CA ASP A 109 14.32 19.38 -2.25
C ASP A 109 13.13 20.06 -2.96
N LYS A 110 11.94 19.96 -2.36
CA LYS A 110 10.64 20.44 -2.89
C LYS A 110 10.16 19.78 -4.19
N LYS A 111 10.81 18.70 -4.64
CA LYS A 111 10.40 17.91 -5.82
C LYS A 111 9.87 16.54 -5.38
N GLU A 112 8.73 16.13 -5.91
CA GLU A 112 8.24 14.75 -5.75
C GLU A 112 9.11 13.82 -6.60
N ILE A 113 9.72 12.82 -5.96
CA ILE A 113 10.62 11.87 -6.63
C ILE A 113 9.99 10.49 -6.76
N TYR A 114 9.04 10.15 -5.88
CA TYR A 114 8.33 8.88 -5.89
C TYR A 114 6.90 9.06 -5.36
N ARG A 115 5.96 8.32 -5.94
CA ARG A 115 4.57 8.27 -5.51
C ARG A 115 4.08 6.83 -5.55
N ILE A 116 3.39 6.40 -4.49
CA ILE A 116 2.67 5.14 -4.42
C ILE A 116 1.25 5.38 -3.92
N GLN A 117 0.28 4.70 -4.53
CA GLN A 117 -1.12 4.79 -4.17
C GLN A 117 -1.72 3.39 -4.07
N LYS A 118 -2.60 3.20 -3.08
CA LYS A 118 -3.47 2.05 -2.96
C LYS A 118 -4.91 2.53 -2.87
N ASP A 119 -5.73 2.03 -3.78
CA ASP A 119 -7.17 2.23 -3.73
C ASP A 119 -7.78 1.19 -2.80
N PHE A 120 -8.91 1.54 -2.17
CA PHE A 120 -9.61 0.66 -1.24
C PHE A 120 -11.11 0.69 -1.48
N LYS A 121 -11.74 -0.49 -1.43
CA LYS A 121 -13.20 -0.63 -1.41
C LYS A 121 -13.78 -0.67 0.01
N THR A 122 -12.96 -0.84 1.04
CA THR A 122 -13.41 -0.95 2.44
C THR A 122 -12.56 -0.06 3.35
N LYS A 123 -12.67 -0.21 4.68
CA LYS A 123 -11.89 0.60 5.62
C LYS A 123 -10.38 0.35 5.45
N VAL A 124 -9.60 1.42 5.63
CA VAL A 124 -8.13 1.36 5.58
C VAL A 124 -7.59 0.56 6.77
N THR A 125 -6.87 -0.54 6.48
CA THR A 125 -6.27 -1.42 7.49
C THR A 125 -4.79 -1.16 7.68
N ASP A 126 -4.24 -1.55 8.83
CA ASP A 126 -2.82 -1.39 9.14
C ASP A 126 -1.94 -2.23 8.22
N LYS A 127 -2.41 -3.43 7.82
CA LYS A 127 -1.74 -4.29 6.84
C LYS A 127 -1.62 -3.62 5.47
N MET A 128 -2.66 -2.88 5.07
CA MET A 128 -2.65 -2.15 3.82
C MET A 128 -1.62 -1.02 3.84
N ILE A 129 -1.62 -0.22 4.91
CA ILE A 129 -0.62 0.84 5.11
C ILE A 129 0.79 0.26 5.12
N ASP A 130 1.00 -0.83 5.86
CA ASP A 130 2.30 -1.49 5.92
C ASP A 130 2.77 -1.99 4.55
N GLY A 131 1.87 -2.56 3.74
CA GLY A 131 2.17 -2.97 2.38
C GLY A 131 2.63 -1.81 1.50
N VAL A 132 1.98 -0.65 1.61
CA VAL A 132 2.36 0.58 0.88
C VAL A 132 3.75 1.07 1.33
N VAL A 133 3.99 1.16 2.64
CA VAL A 133 5.27 1.60 3.20
C VAL A 133 6.40 0.64 2.82
N LYS A 134 6.19 -0.67 2.99
CA LYS A 134 7.15 -1.70 2.62
C LYS A 134 7.52 -1.62 1.14
N ARG A 135 6.52 -1.42 0.27
CA ARG A 135 6.78 -1.32 -1.17
C ARG A 135 7.55 -0.05 -1.52
N LEU A 136 7.21 1.08 -0.91
CA LEU A 136 7.94 2.34 -1.07
C LEU A 136 9.42 2.16 -0.70
N LEU A 137 9.70 1.62 0.49
CA LEU A 137 11.07 1.42 0.97
C LEU A 137 11.88 0.48 0.04
N LYS A 138 11.25 -0.63 -0.37
CA LYS A 138 11.84 -1.58 -1.31
C LYS A 138 12.16 -0.94 -2.66
N ASP A 139 11.22 -0.19 -3.24
CA ASP A 139 11.38 0.42 -4.57
C ASP A 139 12.45 1.51 -4.58
N LEU A 140 12.74 2.11 -3.42
CA LEU A 140 13.78 3.11 -3.22
C LEU A 140 15.14 2.51 -2.88
N GLY A 141 15.23 1.19 -2.71
CA GLY A 141 16.47 0.51 -2.34
C GLY A 141 17.00 0.91 -0.95
N ILE A 142 16.10 1.33 -0.05
CA ILE A 142 16.44 1.71 1.31
C ILE A 142 16.35 0.43 2.15
N GLU A 143 17.48 -0.03 2.68
CA GLU A 143 17.47 -1.16 3.60
C GLU A 143 16.94 -0.72 4.98
N PRO A 144 16.30 -1.63 5.74
CA PRO A 144 15.90 -1.35 7.11
C PRO A 144 17.10 -0.87 7.92
N ALA A 145 16.95 0.21 8.67
CA ALA A 145 18.01 0.64 9.58
C ALA A 145 18.15 -0.44 10.67
N ARG A 146 19.28 -1.17 10.66
CA ARG A 146 19.63 -2.13 11.71
C ARG A 146 20.06 -1.42 12.97
#